data_AF-A0A8R7R5K8-F1
#
_entry.id   AF-A0A8R7R5K8-F1
#
_cell.length_a   1.000
_cell.length_b   1.000
_cell.length_c   1.000
_cell.angle_alpha   90.00
_cell.angle_beta   90.00
_cell.angle_gamma   90.00
#
_symmetry.space_group_name_H-M   'P 1'
#
loop_
_entity.id
_entity.type
_entity.pdbx_description
1 polymer ?
#
loop_
_entity_poly.entity_id
_entity_poly.type
_entity_poly.pdbx_seq_one_letter_code
_entity_poly.pdbx_strand_id
1 'polypeptide(L)'
;MSKIIGEEIGCGHPMWPAVIHGHYASAGVAAALISGALNVHMVFTGHFLGKDKLEGLLKQGRQTREEINMTYKIMRRIEAEELSLDASEIVIASTRQEIEEQWNLYDGFEVMLARKLRARVKRGANCYGRYMPRMVIIPPGVEFGHMIHEFDMEGEEDSHSPASEDPPIWSEIMRFFTNPRKPLILAVARPYPEKNITTLVKAFGECRPLRELANLTLIMGNREAISKMSNMSAAVLTSVLTLIDEYDLYGQVAYPKHHKHSEVLDIYRLAARTKGAFVNVAYFEQFGVTLIEVIISEI
;
A
#
# COMPACT_ATOMS: atom_id res chain seq x y z
N MET A 1 9.06 1.87 31.89
CA MET A 1 8.34 2.42 30.73
C MET A 1 7.92 3.87 30.96
N SER A 2 7.16 4.20 32.00
CA SER A 2 6.71 5.59 32.24
C SER A 2 7.83 6.62 32.36
N LYS A 3 8.95 6.25 33.00
CA LYS A 3 10.15 7.10 33.09
C LYS A 3 10.82 7.33 31.73
N ILE A 4 10.90 6.29 30.89
CA ILE A 4 11.52 6.36 29.55
C ILE A 4 10.67 7.22 28.61
N ILE A 5 9.34 7.00 28.58
CA ILE A 5 8.41 7.84 27.81
C ILE A 5 8.47 9.30 28.32
N GLY A 6 8.61 9.46 29.63
CA GLY A 6 8.81 10.75 30.27
C GLY A 6 10.07 11.48 29.84
N GLU A 7 11.18 10.76 29.70
CA GLU A 7 12.45 11.30 29.23
C GLU A 7 12.39 11.71 27.74
N GLU A 8 11.67 10.96 26.90
CA GLU A 8 11.56 11.27 25.46
C GLU A 8 10.52 12.35 25.13
N ILE A 9 9.35 12.33 25.78
CA ILE A 9 8.17 13.12 25.37
C ILE A 9 7.62 13.96 26.53
N GLY A 10 7.89 13.57 27.78
CA GLY A 10 7.32 14.18 29.00
C GLY A 10 8.19 15.20 29.71
N CYS A 11 9.23 15.74 29.06
CA CYS A 11 10.18 16.68 29.67
C CYS A 11 10.79 16.17 31.00
N GLY A 12 11.00 14.86 31.14
CA GLY A 12 11.55 14.21 32.33
C GLY A 12 10.53 13.78 33.39
N HIS A 13 9.23 14.06 33.20
CA HIS A 13 8.17 13.59 34.10
C HIS A 13 7.63 12.21 33.67
N PRO A 14 7.35 11.28 34.60
CA PRO A 14 6.79 9.98 34.25
C PRO A 14 5.46 10.14 33.52
N MET A 15 5.37 9.58 32.31
CA MET A 15 4.17 9.66 31.45
C MET A 15 3.56 8.28 31.28
N TRP A 16 2.23 8.22 31.20
CA TRP A 16 1.49 6.99 30.92
C TRP A 16 0.77 7.11 29.58
N PRO A 17 0.80 6.07 28.72
CA PRO A 17 0.05 6.10 27.47
C PRO A 17 -1.44 6.11 27.77
N ALA A 18 -2.18 7.02 27.13
CA ALA A 18 -3.64 7.05 27.21
C ALA A 18 -4.28 5.93 26.38
N VAL A 19 -3.64 5.54 25.28
CA VAL A 19 -4.06 4.52 24.33
C VAL A 19 -2.81 3.84 23.77
N ILE A 20 -2.93 2.55 23.43
CA ILE A 20 -1.91 1.81 22.69
C ILE A 20 -2.48 1.44 21.33
N HIS A 21 -1.81 1.86 20.25
CA HIS A 21 -2.23 1.55 18.89
C HIS A 21 -1.30 0.51 18.26
N GLY A 22 -1.82 -0.71 18.05
CA GLY A 22 -1.11 -1.77 17.33
C GLY A 22 -1.29 -1.64 15.81
N HIS A 23 -0.20 -1.83 15.07
CA HIS A 23 -0.21 -1.86 13.60
C HIS A 23 0.36 -3.16 13.07
N TYR A 24 -0.34 -3.82 12.15
CA TYR A 24 -0.01 -5.16 11.64
C TYR A 24 -0.04 -6.25 12.72
N ALA A 25 -0.12 -7.50 12.30
CA ALA A 25 -0.21 -8.66 13.20
C ALA A 25 0.88 -8.71 14.29
N SER A 26 2.14 -8.45 13.93
CA SER A 26 3.26 -8.57 14.87
C SER A 26 3.22 -7.52 15.98
N ALA A 27 3.00 -6.25 15.64
CA ALA A 27 2.90 -5.21 16.65
C ALA A 27 1.54 -5.26 17.37
N GLY A 28 0.50 -5.82 16.75
CA GLY A 28 -0.77 -6.12 17.39
C GLY A 28 -0.62 -7.04 18.61
N VAL A 29 0.17 -8.12 18.49
CA VAL A 29 0.47 -9.01 19.62
C VAL A 29 1.18 -8.26 20.74
N ALA A 30 2.19 -7.45 20.41
CA ALA A 30 2.90 -6.64 21.40
C ALA A 30 1.96 -5.62 22.06
N ALA A 31 1.12 -4.94 21.27
CA ALA A 31 0.14 -3.99 21.76
C ALA A 31 -0.88 -4.64 22.71
N ALA A 32 -1.36 -5.85 22.39
CA ALA A 32 -2.27 -6.60 23.24
C ALA A 32 -1.64 -6.94 24.60
N LEU A 33 -0.39 -7.40 24.60
CA LEU A 33 0.35 -7.70 25.83
C LEU A 33 0.60 -6.45 26.67
N ILE A 34 1.00 -5.34 26.05
CA ILE A 34 1.27 -4.09 26.76
C ILE A 34 -0.04 -3.49 27.28
N SER A 35 -1.11 -3.51 26.49
CA SER A 35 -2.45 -3.08 26.90
C SER A 35 -2.95 -3.84 28.11
N GLY A 36 -2.86 -5.18 28.09
CA GLY A 36 -3.23 -6.00 29.23
C GLY A 36 -2.37 -5.75 30.46
N ALA A 37 -1.05 -5.59 30.28
CA ALA A 37 -0.12 -5.36 31.41
C ALA A 37 -0.28 -3.98 32.05
N LEU A 38 -0.58 -2.94 31.26
CA LEU A 38 -0.73 -1.57 31.73
C LEU A 38 -2.19 -1.20 32.04
N ASN A 39 -3.14 -2.06 31.70
CA ASN A 39 -4.58 -1.80 31.76
C ASN A 39 -4.97 -0.50 31.02
N VAL A 40 -4.48 -0.36 29.79
CA VAL A 40 -4.71 0.79 28.90
C VAL A 40 -5.47 0.34 27.66
N HIS A 41 -6.41 1.14 27.17
CA HIS A 41 -7.22 0.81 26.00
C HIS A 41 -6.37 0.57 24.75
N MET A 42 -6.69 -0.50 24.00
CA MET A 42 -6.03 -0.85 22.75
C MET A 42 -6.86 -0.45 21.53
N VAL A 43 -6.19 0.17 20.57
CA VAL A 43 -6.67 0.39 19.20
C VAL A 43 -5.83 -0.46 18.25
N PHE A 44 -6.44 -0.99 17.18
CA PHE A 44 -5.71 -1.83 16.22
C PHE A 44 -6.00 -1.47 14.77
N THR A 45 -4.97 -1.55 13.94
CA THR A 45 -5.07 -1.45 12.47
C THR A 45 -4.32 -2.62 11.86
N GLY A 46 -5.05 -3.49 11.17
CA GLY A 46 -4.47 -4.69 10.54
C GLY A 46 -3.58 -4.35 9.35
N HIS A 47 -3.93 -3.31 8.58
CA HIS A 47 -3.37 -2.89 7.28
C HIS A 47 -3.50 -3.93 6.19
N PHE A 48 -3.05 -5.17 6.43
CA PHE A 48 -3.12 -6.28 5.51
C PHE A 48 -3.48 -7.57 6.24
N LEU A 49 -4.58 -8.21 5.90
CA LEU A 49 -5.11 -9.34 6.67
C LEU A 49 -4.65 -10.70 6.15
N GLY A 50 -4.26 -11.59 7.06
CA GLY A 50 -3.77 -12.92 6.76
C GLY A 50 -4.80 -13.87 6.15
N LYS A 51 -6.06 -13.88 6.63
CA LYS A 51 -7.11 -14.77 6.10
C LYS A 51 -7.48 -14.39 4.67
N ASP A 52 -7.60 -13.11 4.40
CA ASP A 52 -7.87 -12.58 3.06
C ASP A 52 -6.70 -12.85 2.09
N LYS A 53 -5.44 -12.70 2.52
CA LYS A 53 -4.27 -13.17 1.74
C LYS A 53 -4.36 -14.65 1.41
N LEU A 54 -4.70 -15.47 2.39
CA LEU A 54 -4.77 -16.92 2.25
C LEU A 54 -5.85 -17.31 1.22
N GLU A 55 -7.04 -16.73 1.31
CA GLU A 55 -8.08 -16.94 0.29
C GLU A 55 -7.61 -16.54 -1.11
N GLY A 56 -6.98 -15.38 -1.24
CA GLY A 56 -6.46 -14.88 -2.51
C GLY A 56 -5.44 -15.84 -3.13
N LEU A 57 -4.49 -16.35 -2.33
CA LEU A 57 -3.48 -17.30 -2.79
C LEU A 57 -4.07 -18.67 -3.15
N LEU A 58 -5.04 -19.16 -2.38
CA LEU A 58 -5.73 -20.43 -2.67
C LEU A 58 -6.55 -20.34 -3.96
N LYS A 59 -7.23 -19.22 -4.20
CA LYS A 59 -8.00 -18.97 -5.45
C LYS A 59 -7.11 -19.00 -6.70
N GLN A 60 -5.82 -18.68 -6.58
CA GLN A 60 -4.88 -18.80 -7.70
C GLN A 60 -4.55 -20.26 -8.07
N GLY A 61 -4.79 -21.22 -7.17
CA GLY A 61 -4.57 -22.65 -7.40
C GLY A 61 -3.11 -23.07 -7.64
N ARG A 62 -2.14 -22.17 -7.39
CA ARG A 62 -0.71 -22.41 -7.63
C ARG A 62 0.00 -23.14 -6.50
N GLN A 63 -0.53 -23.03 -5.28
CA GLN A 63 0.10 -23.56 -4.06
C GLN A 63 -0.97 -24.16 -3.16
N THR A 64 -0.60 -25.21 -2.42
CA THR A 64 -1.44 -25.78 -1.37
C THR A 64 -1.42 -24.90 -0.11
N ARG A 65 -2.40 -25.09 0.78
CA ARG A 65 -2.47 -24.34 2.04
C ARG A 65 -1.21 -24.54 2.89
N GLU A 66 -0.67 -25.74 2.88
CA GLU A 66 0.54 -26.14 3.61
C GLU A 66 1.78 -25.42 3.07
N GLU A 67 1.94 -25.37 1.76
CA GLU A 67 3.02 -24.64 1.09
C GLU A 67 2.96 -23.13 1.39
N ILE A 68 1.77 -22.54 1.28
CA ILE A 68 1.53 -21.13 1.62
C ILE A 68 1.93 -20.87 3.08
N ASN A 69 1.52 -21.75 4.00
CA ASN A 69 1.87 -21.60 5.41
C ASN A 69 3.38 -21.78 5.66
N MET A 70 4.04 -22.70 4.96
CA MET A 70 5.49 -22.87 5.07
C MET A 70 6.25 -21.61 4.64
N THR A 71 5.86 -21.02 3.51
CA THR A 71 6.51 -19.82 2.93
C THR A 71 6.22 -18.56 3.73
N TYR A 72 4.94 -18.28 4.03
CA TYR A 72 4.53 -16.99 4.60
C TYR A 72 4.27 -17.02 6.11
N LYS A 73 4.33 -18.20 6.75
CA LYS A 73 3.90 -18.41 8.14
C LYS A 73 2.49 -17.85 8.40
N ILE A 74 1.61 -18.04 7.42
CA ILE A 74 0.30 -17.37 7.37
C ILE A 74 -0.58 -17.70 8.56
N MET A 75 -0.53 -18.93 9.07
CA MET A 75 -1.33 -19.35 10.23
C MET A 75 -0.91 -18.60 11.50
N ARG A 76 0.40 -18.38 11.69
CA ARG A 76 0.92 -17.59 12.83
C ARG A 76 0.46 -16.14 12.74
N ARG A 77 0.39 -15.59 11.53
CA ARG A 77 -0.12 -14.24 11.30
C ARG A 77 -1.61 -14.13 11.62
N ILE A 78 -2.42 -15.08 11.13
CA ILE A 78 -3.86 -15.11 11.39
C ILE A 78 -4.12 -15.20 12.90
N GLU A 79 -3.41 -16.06 13.62
CA GLU A 79 -3.54 -16.16 15.08
C GLU A 79 -3.19 -14.85 15.79
N ALA A 80 -2.11 -14.19 15.36
CA ALA A 80 -1.73 -12.89 15.89
C ALA A 80 -2.79 -11.80 15.62
N GLU A 81 -3.47 -11.86 14.47
CA GLU A 81 -4.56 -10.95 14.12
C GLU A 81 -5.83 -11.25 14.93
N GLU A 82 -6.21 -12.52 15.13
CA GLU A 82 -7.33 -12.94 16.00
C GLU A 82 -7.09 -12.47 17.45
N LEU A 83 -5.89 -12.66 18.00
CA LEU A 83 -5.52 -12.17 19.34
C LEU A 83 -5.63 -10.65 19.43
N SER A 84 -5.12 -9.95 18.41
CA SER A 84 -5.13 -8.48 18.40
C SER A 84 -6.56 -7.95 18.29
N LEU A 85 -7.40 -8.62 17.51
CA LEU A 85 -8.82 -8.31 17.34
C LEU A 85 -9.60 -8.47 18.65
N ASP A 86 -9.35 -9.55 19.40
CA ASP A 86 -9.97 -9.82 20.69
C ASP A 86 -9.56 -8.80 21.77
N ALA A 87 -8.27 -8.44 21.81
CA ALA A 87 -7.74 -7.45 22.76
C ALA A 87 -8.16 -6.00 22.45
N SER A 88 -8.68 -5.73 21.27
CA SER A 88 -8.95 -4.36 20.81
C SER A 88 -10.30 -3.82 21.25
N GLU A 89 -10.30 -2.55 21.64
CA GLU A 89 -11.56 -1.82 21.84
C GLU A 89 -12.10 -1.25 20.53
N ILE A 90 -11.19 -0.72 19.72
CA ILE A 90 -11.48 -0.13 18.42
C ILE A 90 -10.55 -0.75 17.40
N VAL A 91 -11.11 -1.11 16.26
CA VAL A 91 -10.34 -1.50 15.07
C VAL A 91 -10.58 -0.47 13.99
N ILE A 92 -9.50 0.13 13.51
CA ILE A 92 -9.53 1.10 12.42
C ILE A 92 -9.27 0.36 11.12
N ALA A 93 -10.21 0.50 10.19
CA ALA A 93 -10.14 0.00 8.83
C ALA A 93 -10.09 1.17 7.85
N SER A 94 -9.51 0.95 6.67
CA SER A 94 -9.40 1.96 5.61
C SER A 94 -10.69 2.08 4.80
N THR A 95 -11.43 0.97 4.65
CA THR A 95 -12.66 0.92 3.84
C THR A 95 -13.77 0.12 4.52
N ARG A 96 -15.01 0.26 4.01
CA ARG A 96 -16.12 -0.59 4.41
C ARG A 96 -15.92 -2.04 3.98
N GLN A 97 -15.35 -2.24 2.80
CA GLN A 97 -15.05 -3.57 2.25
C GLN A 97 -14.12 -4.35 3.18
N GLU A 98 -13.07 -3.70 3.71
CA GLU A 98 -12.16 -4.32 4.68
C GLU A 98 -12.92 -4.89 5.90
N ILE A 99 -13.92 -4.17 6.41
CA ILE A 99 -14.74 -4.63 7.54
C ILE A 99 -15.69 -5.75 7.13
N GLU A 100 -16.45 -5.56 6.04
CA GLU A 100 -17.57 -6.43 5.69
C GLU A 100 -17.12 -7.74 5.02
N GLU A 101 -16.01 -7.72 4.30
CA GLU A 101 -15.51 -8.87 3.55
C GLU A 101 -14.28 -9.50 4.20
N GLN A 102 -13.30 -8.71 4.64
CA GLN A 102 -12.00 -9.26 5.09
C GLN A 102 -11.99 -9.57 6.59
N TRP A 103 -12.36 -8.61 7.45
CA TRP A 103 -12.48 -8.84 8.89
C TRP A 103 -13.57 -9.86 9.22
N ASN A 104 -14.63 -9.94 8.41
CA ASN A 104 -15.71 -10.92 8.58
C ASN A 104 -15.28 -12.37 8.26
N LEU A 105 -14.04 -12.59 7.79
CA LEU A 105 -13.44 -13.93 7.70
C LEU A 105 -12.91 -14.43 9.06
N TYR A 106 -12.69 -13.53 10.02
CA TYR A 106 -12.10 -13.83 11.32
C TYR A 106 -13.13 -14.43 12.27
N ASP A 107 -12.70 -15.36 13.11
CA ASP A 107 -13.62 -16.08 14.02
C ASP A 107 -14.02 -15.15 15.17
N GLY A 108 -13.12 -14.25 15.59
CA GLY A 108 -13.36 -13.24 16.62
C GLY A 108 -14.29 -12.09 16.19
N PHE A 109 -14.71 -12.01 14.93
CA PHE A 109 -15.56 -10.90 14.46
C PHE A 109 -16.62 -11.32 13.44
N GLU A 110 -17.86 -10.92 13.72
CA GLU A 110 -18.98 -11.09 12.81
C GLU A 110 -19.79 -9.79 12.75
N VAL A 111 -19.99 -9.25 11.54
CA VAL A 111 -20.61 -7.94 11.32
C VAL A 111 -22.01 -7.86 11.95
N MET A 112 -22.83 -8.89 11.76
CA MET A 112 -24.22 -8.89 12.23
C MET A 112 -24.30 -9.01 13.75
N LEU A 113 -23.45 -9.83 14.37
CA LEU A 113 -23.35 -9.92 15.82
C LEU A 113 -22.85 -8.61 16.42
N ALA A 114 -21.81 -7.99 15.86
CA ALA A 114 -21.29 -6.71 16.30
C ALA A 114 -22.35 -5.59 16.24
N ARG A 115 -23.20 -5.58 15.20
CA ARG A 115 -24.33 -4.63 15.08
C ARG A 115 -25.38 -4.88 16.15
N LYS A 116 -25.75 -6.15 16.40
CA LYS A 116 -26.73 -6.53 17.44
C LYS A 116 -26.24 -6.18 18.85
N LEU A 117 -24.97 -6.48 19.16
CA LEU A 117 -24.37 -6.16 20.46
C LEU A 117 -24.36 -4.64 20.69
N ARG A 118 -23.95 -3.85 19.70
CA ARG A 118 -24.00 -2.37 19.79
C ARG A 118 -25.41 -1.83 20.04
N ALA A 119 -26.42 -2.37 19.34
CA ALA A 119 -27.81 -1.97 19.55
C ALA A 119 -28.31 -2.31 20.95
N ARG A 120 -27.90 -3.45 21.52
CA ARG A 120 -28.24 -3.84 22.90
C ARG A 120 -27.57 -2.94 23.94
N VAL A 121 -26.26 -2.69 23.79
CA VAL A 121 -25.51 -1.79 24.69
C VAL A 121 -26.13 -0.39 24.70
N LYS A 122 -26.50 0.15 23.53
CA LYS A 122 -27.18 1.45 23.42
C LYS A 122 -28.53 1.51 24.16
N ARG A 123 -29.18 0.37 24.34
CA ARG A 123 -30.45 0.23 25.07
C ARG A 123 -30.27 -0.14 26.55
N GLY A 124 -29.03 -0.17 27.04
CA GLY A 124 -28.72 -0.61 28.41
C GLY A 124 -28.98 -2.10 28.66
N ALA A 125 -29.12 -2.91 27.61
CA ALA A 125 -29.39 -4.34 27.74
C ALA A 125 -28.08 -5.12 27.99
N ASN A 126 -28.13 -6.11 28.89
CA ASN A 126 -27.01 -7.01 29.14
C ASN A 126 -26.65 -7.81 27.86
N CYS A 127 -25.36 -7.93 27.59
CA CYS A 127 -24.78 -8.70 26.49
C CYS A 127 -24.17 -10.05 26.95
N TYR A 128 -24.36 -10.45 28.21
CA TYR A 128 -23.89 -11.71 28.80
C TYR A 128 -22.37 -11.91 28.65
N GLY A 129 -21.60 -10.84 28.84
CA GLY A 129 -20.15 -10.87 28.66
C GLY A 129 -19.69 -10.94 27.20
N ARG A 130 -20.60 -11.00 26.22
CA ARG A 130 -20.23 -10.94 24.80
C ARG A 130 -19.81 -9.54 24.43
N TYR A 131 -18.67 -9.45 23.79
CA TYR A 131 -18.05 -8.23 23.34
C TYR A 131 -17.54 -8.43 21.91
N MET A 132 -17.54 -7.34 21.13
CA MET A 132 -16.87 -7.29 19.83
C MET A 132 -16.27 -5.90 19.66
N PRO A 133 -15.09 -5.79 19.06
CA PRO A 133 -14.44 -4.51 18.83
C PRO A 133 -15.32 -3.57 18.00
N ARG A 134 -15.21 -2.28 18.27
CA ARG A 134 -15.86 -1.26 17.46
C ARG A 134 -15.03 -1.01 16.20
N MET A 135 -15.54 -1.48 15.06
CA MET A 135 -14.98 -1.15 13.75
C MET A 135 -15.27 0.31 13.37
N VAL A 136 -14.23 1.06 13.00
CA VAL A 136 -14.29 2.46 12.55
C VAL A 136 -13.55 2.59 11.22
N ILE A 137 -14.16 3.28 10.25
CA ILE A 137 -13.54 3.54 8.96
C ILE A 137 -12.83 4.89 9.05
N ILE A 138 -11.50 4.88 8.90
CA ILE A 138 -10.67 6.09 8.78
C ILE A 138 -9.77 5.87 7.56
N PRO A 139 -10.18 6.33 6.37
CA PRO A 139 -9.37 6.19 5.17
C PRO A 139 -8.06 6.95 5.36
N PRO A 140 -6.89 6.37 5.01
CA PRO A 140 -5.64 7.10 5.04
C PRO A 140 -5.64 8.21 3.97
N GLY A 141 -4.94 9.30 4.26
CA GLY A 141 -4.70 10.39 3.32
C GLY A 141 -3.28 10.37 2.76
N VAL A 142 -2.99 11.32 1.88
CA VAL A 142 -1.63 11.63 1.40
C VAL A 142 -1.17 12.97 1.99
N GLU A 143 0.13 13.15 2.24
CA GLU A 143 0.64 14.43 2.76
C GLU A 143 0.69 15.48 1.65
N PHE A 144 -0.07 16.57 1.82
CA PHE A 144 -0.24 17.62 0.81
C PHE A 144 0.77 18.78 0.91
N GLY A 145 1.71 18.73 1.87
CA GLY A 145 2.59 19.87 2.19
C GLY A 145 3.40 20.41 1.01
N HIS A 146 3.70 19.55 0.03
CA HIS A 146 4.38 19.93 -1.22
C HIS A 146 3.43 20.14 -2.42
N MET A 147 2.14 19.78 -2.30
CA MET A 147 1.16 19.88 -3.39
C MET A 147 0.50 21.26 -3.46
N ILE A 148 0.23 21.90 -2.32
CA ILE A 148 -0.56 23.15 -2.26
C ILE A 148 0.22 24.37 -2.79
N HIS A 149 1.56 24.34 -2.72
CA HIS A 149 2.38 25.49 -3.11
C HIS A 149 2.35 25.82 -4.61
N GLU A 150 1.88 24.91 -5.47
CA GLU A 150 1.71 25.19 -6.90
C GLU A 150 0.26 25.52 -7.28
N PHE A 151 -0.73 25.07 -6.50
CA PHE A 151 -2.15 25.33 -6.78
C PHE A 151 -2.63 26.72 -6.30
N ASP A 152 -2.04 27.28 -5.24
CA ASP A 152 -2.39 28.64 -4.76
C ASP A 152 -1.81 29.77 -5.63
N MET A 153 -1.03 29.44 -6.67
CA MET A 153 -0.46 30.41 -7.62
C MET A 153 -1.33 30.65 -8.87
N GLU A 154 -2.61 30.25 -8.86
CA GLU A 154 -3.58 30.69 -9.89
C GLU A 154 -4.27 32.03 -9.54
N GLY A 155 -3.84 32.71 -8.47
CA GLY A 155 -4.48 33.94 -7.97
C GLY A 155 -3.84 35.28 -8.32
N GLU A 156 -2.60 35.33 -8.84
CA GLU A 156 -1.95 36.60 -9.18
C GLU A 156 -1.21 36.51 -10.52
N GLU A 157 -1.90 36.97 -11.58
CA GLU A 157 -1.28 37.41 -12.83
C GLU A 157 -0.34 38.60 -12.53
N ASP A 158 0.93 38.33 -12.24
CA ASP A 158 2.08 39.17 -12.62
C ASP A 158 3.35 38.71 -11.89
N SER A 159 4.06 37.73 -12.46
CA SER A 159 5.52 37.73 -12.50
C SER A 159 6.02 36.61 -13.39
N HIS A 160 6.99 36.92 -14.23
CA HIS A 160 7.71 35.97 -15.06
C HIS A 160 8.39 34.89 -14.20
N SER A 161 7.71 33.78 -13.95
CA SER A 161 8.34 32.56 -13.47
C SER A 161 9.21 32.01 -14.61
N PRO A 162 10.51 31.75 -14.38
CA PRO A 162 11.35 31.14 -15.41
C PRO A 162 10.72 29.80 -15.79
N ALA A 163 10.66 29.49 -17.08
CA ALA A 163 10.16 28.21 -17.57
C ALA A 163 10.71 27.09 -16.67
N SER A 164 9.84 26.46 -15.89
CA SER A 164 10.26 25.47 -14.89
C SER A 164 11.06 24.40 -15.64
N GLU A 165 12.35 24.28 -15.34
CA GLU A 165 13.16 23.23 -15.93
C GLU A 165 12.49 21.88 -15.65
N ASP A 166 12.41 21.02 -16.68
CA ASP A 166 11.81 19.70 -16.51
C ASP A 166 12.53 18.96 -15.36
N PRO A 167 11.80 18.33 -14.42
CA PRO A 167 12.40 17.64 -13.28
C PRO A 167 13.49 16.64 -13.73
N PRO A 168 14.62 16.52 -13.01
CA PRO A 168 15.73 15.64 -13.42
C PRO A 168 15.32 14.18 -13.66
N ILE A 169 14.34 13.69 -12.89
CA ILE A 169 13.80 12.33 -13.02
C ILE A 169 13.15 12.08 -14.38
N TRP A 170 12.66 13.11 -15.06
CA TRP A 170 12.08 12.98 -16.39
C TRP A 170 13.15 12.62 -17.42
N SER A 171 14.33 13.24 -17.35
CA SER A 171 15.45 12.90 -18.23
C SER A 171 15.92 11.45 -18.00
N GLU A 172 15.92 11.00 -16.74
CA GLU A 172 16.24 9.61 -16.38
C GLU A 172 15.24 8.59 -16.92
N ILE A 173 13.97 8.96 -17.07
CA ILE A 173 12.94 8.11 -17.69
C ILE A 173 13.03 8.19 -19.21
N MET A 174 13.09 9.41 -19.76
CA MET A 174 13.00 9.66 -21.20
C MET A 174 14.18 9.09 -21.99
N ARG A 175 15.36 8.93 -21.36
CA ARG A 175 16.53 8.30 -22.01
C ARG A 175 16.30 6.85 -22.43
N PHE A 176 15.27 6.18 -21.92
CA PHE A 176 14.91 4.82 -22.33
C PHE A 176 14.12 4.77 -23.63
N PHE A 177 13.56 5.88 -24.10
CA PHE A 177 12.61 5.89 -25.20
C PHE A 177 13.21 6.38 -26.52
N THR A 178 12.93 5.66 -27.59
CA THR A 178 13.24 6.12 -28.96
C THR A 178 12.36 7.28 -29.37
N ASN A 179 11.08 7.26 -28.98
CA ASN A 179 10.15 8.38 -29.16
C ASN A 179 9.55 8.81 -27.81
N PRO A 180 10.18 9.77 -27.11
CA PRO A 180 9.70 10.32 -25.84
C PRO A 180 8.33 11.00 -25.89
N ARG A 181 7.80 11.33 -27.08
CA ARG A 181 6.53 12.07 -27.23
C ARG A 181 5.30 11.19 -27.16
N LYS A 182 5.45 9.86 -27.17
CA LYS A 182 4.31 8.95 -27.02
C LYS A 182 3.73 9.05 -25.60
N PRO A 183 2.41 8.91 -25.44
CA PRO A 183 1.77 8.71 -24.15
C PRO A 183 2.46 7.65 -23.30
N LEU A 184 2.52 7.89 -21.99
CA LEU A 184 3.24 7.04 -21.05
C LEU A 184 2.26 6.22 -20.20
N ILE A 185 2.32 4.90 -20.33
CA ILE A 185 1.65 3.97 -19.43
C ILE A 185 2.55 3.79 -18.21
N LEU A 186 2.10 4.26 -17.05
CA LEU A 186 2.88 4.27 -15.82
C LEU A 186 2.41 3.16 -14.87
N ALA A 187 3.34 2.35 -14.39
CA ALA A 187 3.14 1.45 -13.26
C ALA A 187 4.17 1.72 -12.17
N VAL A 188 3.70 2.02 -10.95
CA VAL A 188 4.53 2.24 -9.77
C VAL A 188 4.24 1.16 -8.75
N ALA A 189 5.18 0.23 -8.57
CA ALA A 189 5.01 -0.88 -7.64
C ALA A 189 6.34 -1.52 -7.28
N ARG A 190 6.49 -1.99 -6.04
CA ARG A 190 7.65 -2.81 -5.67
C ARG A 190 7.65 -4.12 -6.48
N PRO A 191 8.83 -4.65 -6.86
CA PRO A 191 8.95 -5.88 -7.62
C PRO A 191 8.70 -7.08 -6.70
N TYR A 192 7.44 -7.34 -6.41
CA TYR A 192 6.98 -8.52 -5.70
C TYR A 192 5.97 -9.28 -6.57
N PRO A 193 5.90 -10.62 -6.48
CA PRO A 193 4.99 -11.42 -7.30
C PRO A 193 3.53 -10.98 -7.21
N GLU A 194 3.08 -10.52 -6.04
CA GLU A 194 1.71 -10.06 -5.81
C GLU A 194 1.35 -8.80 -6.62
N LYS A 195 2.34 -7.98 -6.99
CA LYS A 195 2.14 -6.77 -7.80
C LYS A 195 2.03 -7.05 -9.30
N ASN A 196 2.32 -8.28 -9.73
CA ASN A 196 2.00 -8.81 -11.07
C ASN A 196 2.53 -7.98 -12.26
N ILE A 197 3.66 -7.30 -12.09
CA ILE A 197 4.24 -6.41 -13.12
C ILE A 197 4.63 -7.20 -14.37
N THR A 198 5.03 -8.47 -14.23
CA THR A 198 5.39 -9.34 -15.36
C THR A 198 4.24 -9.52 -16.36
N THR A 199 3.00 -9.66 -15.88
CA THR A 199 1.83 -9.77 -16.76
C THR A 199 1.57 -8.47 -17.53
N LEU A 200 1.80 -7.31 -16.92
CA LEU A 200 1.70 -6.02 -17.63
C LEU A 200 2.71 -5.94 -18.78
N VAL A 201 3.98 -6.30 -18.53
CA VAL A 201 5.02 -6.30 -19.56
C VAL A 201 4.68 -7.27 -20.68
N LYS A 202 4.19 -8.47 -20.33
CA LYS A 202 3.74 -9.46 -21.31
C LYS A 202 2.60 -8.93 -22.18
N ALA A 203 1.55 -8.40 -21.56
CA ALA A 203 0.39 -7.85 -22.28
C ALA A 203 0.77 -6.68 -23.19
N PHE A 204 1.68 -5.81 -22.73
CA PHE A 204 2.23 -4.72 -23.55
C PHE A 204 3.04 -5.28 -24.72
N GLY A 205 3.90 -6.28 -24.49
CA GLY A 205 4.74 -6.90 -25.51
C GLY A 205 3.95 -7.58 -26.64
N GLU A 206 2.87 -8.27 -26.28
CA GLU A 206 1.96 -8.96 -27.20
C GLU A 206 1.06 -8.00 -28.01
N CYS A 207 0.80 -6.79 -27.48
CA CYS A 207 -0.11 -5.82 -28.12
C CYS A 207 0.64 -4.80 -28.98
N ARG A 208 0.90 -5.16 -30.25
CA ARG A 208 1.55 -4.26 -31.22
C ARG A 208 0.87 -2.89 -31.37
N PRO A 209 -0.48 -2.78 -31.48
CA PRO A 209 -1.13 -1.48 -31.57
C PRO A 209 -0.84 -0.57 -30.35
N LEU A 210 -0.78 -1.15 -29.15
CA LEU A 210 -0.47 -0.41 -27.92
C LEU A 210 0.97 0.10 -27.92
N ARG A 211 1.92 -0.73 -28.36
CA ARG A 211 3.34 -0.38 -28.53
C ARG A 211 3.57 0.75 -29.54
N GLU A 212 2.76 0.77 -30.60
CA GLU A 212 2.82 1.84 -31.60
C GLU A 212 2.32 3.17 -31.03
N LEU A 213 1.32 3.14 -30.13
CA LEU A 213 0.70 4.32 -29.54
C LEU A 213 1.41 4.86 -28.30
N ALA A 214 1.94 4.00 -27.43
CA ALA A 214 2.40 4.39 -26.10
C ALA A 214 3.76 3.79 -25.72
N ASN A 215 4.42 4.41 -24.75
CA ASN A 215 5.58 3.87 -24.05
C ASN A 215 5.15 3.32 -22.68
N LEU A 216 5.90 2.38 -22.11
CA LEU A 216 5.65 1.81 -20.79
C LEU A 216 6.75 2.22 -19.80
N THR A 217 6.37 2.72 -18.63
CA THR A 217 7.32 3.06 -17.55
C THR A 217 7.01 2.25 -16.29
N LEU A 218 8.04 1.59 -15.77
CA LEU A 218 7.97 0.71 -14.62
C LEU A 218 8.85 1.24 -13.49
N ILE A 219 8.25 1.89 -12.49
CA ILE A 219 8.95 2.32 -11.27
C ILE A 219 8.93 1.17 -10.26
N MET A 220 10.01 0.38 -10.27
CA MET A 220 10.13 -0.88 -9.54
C MET A 220 11.00 -0.80 -8.29
N GLY A 221 10.82 0.25 -7.48
CA GLY A 221 11.65 0.50 -6.30
C GLY A 221 13.11 0.83 -6.64
N ASN A 222 13.90 1.08 -5.59
CA ASN A 222 15.32 1.44 -5.74
C ASN A 222 16.21 0.20 -5.71
N ARG A 223 17.22 0.16 -6.61
CA ARG A 223 18.17 -0.95 -6.69
C ARG A 223 19.56 -0.49 -7.13
N GLU A 224 20.58 -1.01 -6.44
CA GLU A 224 21.98 -0.88 -6.88
C GLU A 224 22.31 -1.92 -7.97
N ALA A 225 22.17 -3.20 -7.60
CA ALA A 225 22.43 -4.36 -8.43
C ALA A 225 21.41 -5.47 -8.14
N ILE A 226 21.02 -6.22 -9.18
CA ILE A 226 20.01 -7.30 -9.07
C ILE A 226 20.48 -8.39 -8.10
N SER A 227 21.78 -8.69 -8.09
CA SER A 227 22.39 -9.69 -7.19
C SER A 227 22.31 -9.35 -5.71
N LYS A 228 22.08 -8.08 -5.35
CA LYS A 228 21.97 -7.62 -3.95
C LYS A 228 20.52 -7.55 -3.45
N MET A 229 19.55 -7.83 -4.32
CA MET A 229 18.13 -7.78 -3.97
C MET A 229 17.69 -9.05 -3.24
N SER A 230 16.52 -8.99 -2.58
CA SER A 230 15.89 -10.21 -2.07
C SER A 230 15.61 -11.18 -3.22
N ASN A 231 15.71 -12.50 -2.98
CA ASN A 231 15.51 -13.52 -4.02
C ASN A 231 14.20 -13.35 -4.79
N MET A 232 13.11 -13.00 -4.10
CA MET A 232 11.80 -12.77 -4.73
C MET A 232 11.82 -11.54 -5.64
N SER A 233 12.38 -10.43 -5.17
CA SER A 233 12.44 -9.20 -5.96
C SER A 233 13.40 -9.29 -7.14
N ALA A 234 14.54 -9.96 -6.93
CA ALA A 234 15.49 -10.27 -8.00
C ALA A 234 14.82 -11.13 -9.08
N ALA A 235 14.08 -12.18 -8.70
CA ALA A 235 13.39 -13.06 -9.65
C ALA A 235 12.37 -12.29 -10.50
N VAL A 236 11.51 -11.46 -9.89
CA VAL A 236 10.52 -10.64 -10.62
C VAL A 236 11.21 -9.69 -11.61
N LEU A 237 12.25 -9.00 -11.17
CA LEU A 237 12.97 -8.06 -12.04
C LEU A 237 13.68 -8.79 -13.18
N THR A 238 14.30 -9.93 -12.92
CA THR A 238 14.90 -10.78 -13.96
C THR A 238 13.85 -11.20 -14.98
N SER A 239 12.67 -11.66 -14.54
CA SER A 239 11.57 -11.99 -15.45
C SER A 239 11.12 -10.80 -16.29
N VAL A 240 11.03 -9.59 -15.71
CA VAL A 240 10.72 -8.38 -16.47
C VAL A 240 11.77 -8.12 -17.56
N LEU A 241 13.06 -8.23 -17.22
CA LEU A 241 14.14 -8.03 -18.20
C LEU A 241 14.14 -9.10 -19.30
N THR A 242 13.85 -10.36 -18.96
CA THR A 242 13.68 -11.43 -19.94
C THR A 242 12.53 -11.14 -20.89
N LEU A 243 11.39 -10.64 -20.41
CA LEU A 243 10.26 -10.28 -21.27
C LEU A 243 10.57 -9.06 -22.16
N ILE A 244 11.32 -8.08 -21.65
CA ILE A 244 11.76 -6.93 -22.45
C ILE A 244 12.64 -7.40 -23.63
N ASP A 245 13.54 -8.35 -23.37
CA ASP A 245 14.38 -8.96 -24.41
C ASP A 245 13.55 -9.81 -25.39
N GLU A 246 12.69 -10.69 -24.87
CA GLU A 246 11.86 -11.62 -25.66
C GLU A 246 10.94 -10.90 -26.65
N TYR A 247 10.33 -9.77 -26.25
CA TYR A 247 9.42 -8.99 -27.09
C TYR A 247 10.09 -7.83 -27.85
N ASP A 248 11.43 -7.70 -27.74
CA ASP A 248 12.22 -6.61 -28.32
C ASP A 248 11.64 -5.22 -27.98
N LEU A 249 11.55 -4.94 -26.67
CA LEU A 249 10.91 -3.72 -26.13
C LEU A 249 11.89 -2.58 -25.85
N TYR A 250 13.13 -2.70 -26.34
CA TYR A 250 14.13 -1.64 -26.24
C TYR A 250 13.63 -0.36 -26.94
N GLY A 251 13.82 0.79 -26.29
CA GLY A 251 13.29 2.06 -26.80
C GLY A 251 11.81 2.32 -26.51
N GLN A 252 11.11 1.40 -25.85
CA GLN A 252 9.66 1.50 -25.55
C GLN A 252 9.34 1.31 -24.07
N VAL A 253 10.23 0.68 -23.29
CA VAL A 253 10.04 0.41 -21.86
C VAL A 253 11.13 1.09 -21.02
N ALA A 254 10.72 1.91 -20.05
CA ALA A 254 11.58 2.54 -19.06
C ALA A 254 11.48 1.83 -17.71
N TYR A 255 12.62 1.66 -17.04
CA TYR A 255 12.70 1.00 -15.73
C TYR A 255 13.86 1.59 -14.90
N PRO A 256 13.78 2.88 -14.51
CA PRO A 256 14.87 3.57 -13.82
C PRO A 256 15.30 2.82 -12.55
N LYS A 257 16.57 2.96 -12.19
CA LYS A 257 17.15 2.26 -11.03
C LYS A 257 16.82 2.93 -9.70
N HIS A 258 16.72 4.26 -9.71
CA HIS A 258 16.57 5.08 -8.52
C HIS A 258 15.55 6.17 -8.76
N HIS A 259 14.81 6.50 -7.70
CA HIS A 259 14.00 7.69 -7.56
C HIS A 259 13.96 8.07 -6.07
N LYS A 260 13.76 9.35 -5.80
CA LYS A 260 13.48 9.87 -4.45
C LYS A 260 11.97 9.86 -4.21
N HIS A 261 11.58 9.84 -2.94
CA HIS A 261 10.16 9.94 -2.59
C HIS A 261 9.53 11.25 -3.10
N SER A 262 10.27 12.36 -3.02
CA SER A 262 9.84 13.67 -3.55
C SER A 262 9.63 13.69 -5.07
N GLU A 263 10.31 12.81 -5.81
CA GLU A 263 10.22 12.73 -7.28
C GLU A 263 9.01 11.91 -7.74
N VAL A 264 8.32 11.19 -6.85
CA VAL A 264 7.18 10.34 -7.21
C VAL A 264 6.05 11.18 -7.85
N LEU A 265 5.80 12.37 -7.31
CA LEU A 265 4.80 13.28 -7.86
C LEU A 265 5.17 13.76 -9.26
N ASP A 266 6.45 14.09 -9.49
CA ASP A 266 6.94 14.48 -10.81
C ASP A 266 6.80 13.36 -11.83
N ILE A 267 6.97 12.09 -11.41
CA ILE A 267 6.75 10.93 -12.27
C ILE A 267 5.27 10.82 -12.67
N TYR A 268 4.35 11.06 -11.73
CA TYR A 268 2.92 11.10 -12.05
C TYR A 268 2.60 12.25 -13.02
N ARG A 269 3.12 13.46 -12.78
CA ARG A 269 2.96 14.60 -13.67
C ARG A 269 3.49 14.34 -15.08
N LEU A 270 4.56 13.55 -15.22
CA LEU A 270 5.08 13.14 -16.52
C LEU A 270 4.07 12.28 -17.30
N ALA A 271 3.39 11.37 -16.63
CA ALA A 271 2.33 10.57 -17.25
C ALA A 271 1.15 11.46 -17.68
N ALA A 272 0.72 12.41 -16.85
CA ALA A 272 -0.33 13.36 -17.19
C ALA A 272 0.06 14.26 -18.38
N ARG A 273 1.28 14.85 -18.36
CA ARG A 273 1.80 15.72 -19.42
C ARG A 273 1.89 15.02 -20.77
N THR A 274 2.20 13.72 -20.78
CA THR A 274 2.24 12.92 -22.02
C THR A 274 0.85 12.42 -22.46
N LYS A 275 -0.22 12.76 -21.71
CA LYS A 275 -1.58 12.22 -21.90
C LYS A 275 -1.61 10.69 -21.83
N GLY A 276 -0.81 10.17 -20.91
CA GLY A 276 -0.65 8.76 -20.60
C GLY A 276 -1.76 8.22 -19.72
N ALA A 277 -1.48 7.09 -19.08
CA ALA A 277 -2.40 6.44 -18.14
C ALA A 277 -1.62 5.76 -17.03
N PHE A 278 -2.19 5.72 -15.83
CA PHE A 278 -1.68 4.90 -14.73
C PHE A 278 -2.35 3.53 -14.73
N VAL A 279 -1.57 2.49 -14.45
CA VAL A 279 -2.04 1.11 -14.42
C VAL A 279 -1.61 0.41 -13.13
N ASN A 280 -2.58 -0.13 -12.40
CA ASN A 280 -2.36 -1.08 -11.32
C ASN A 280 -2.85 -2.47 -11.74
N VAL A 281 -1.94 -3.44 -11.83
CA VAL A 281 -2.22 -4.84 -12.22
C VAL A 281 -2.07 -5.82 -11.06
N ALA A 282 -1.91 -5.33 -9.82
CA ALA A 282 -1.73 -6.19 -8.66
C ALA A 282 -2.89 -7.20 -8.54
N TYR A 283 -2.56 -8.46 -8.25
CA TYR A 283 -3.58 -9.49 -8.00
C TYR A 283 -4.48 -9.12 -6.83
N PHE A 284 -3.93 -8.32 -5.92
CA PHE A 284 -4.57 -7.92 -4.69
C PHE A 284 -4.06 -6.55 -4.23
N GLU A 285 -4.98 -5.61 -4.05
CA GLU A 285 -4.73 -4.25 -3.55
C GLU A 285 -5.85 -3.90 -2.55
N GLN A 286 -5.52 -3.61 -1.29
CA GLN A 286 -6.53 -3.39 -0.25
C GLN A 286 -7.08 -1.98 -0.23
N PHE A 287 -6.22 -1.00 -0.48
CA PHE A 287 -6.59 0.41 -0.51
C PHE A 287 -6.05 1.09 -1.76
N GLY A 288 -4.75 0.92 -2.02
CA GLY A 288 -4.09 1.53 -3.18
C GLY A 288 -3.88 3.04 -2.97
N VAL A 289 -3.04 3.41 -2.00
CA VAL A 289 -2.63 4.83 -1.81
C VAL A 289 -2.10 5.43 -3.11
N THR A 290 -1.41 4.62 -3.92
CA THR A 290 -0.94 5.01 -5.26
C THR A 290 -2.07 5.45 -6.19
N LEU A 291 -3.30 4.92 -6.06
CA LEU A 291 -4.45 5.38 -6.84
C LEU A 291 -4.91 6.77 -6.40
N ILE A 292 -4.82 7.09 -5.10
CA ILE A 292 -5.14 8.43 -4.60
C ILE A 292 -4.10 9.44 -5.10
N GLU A 293 -2.81 9.09 -5.02
CA GLU A 293 -1.71 9.92 -5.52
C GLU A 293 -1.86 10.22 -7.03
N VAL A 294 -2.29 9.22 -7.81
CA VAL A 294 -2.58 9.33 -9.25
C VAL A 294 -3.76 10.25 -9.53
N ILE A 295 -4.89 10.06 -8.84
CA ILE A 295 -6.09 10.89 -9.04
C ILE A 295 -5.77 12.37 -8.75
N ILE A 296 -4.97 12.63 -7.72
CA ILE A 296 -4.55 14.00 -7.38
C ILE A 296 -3.61 14.58 -8.44
N SER A 297 -2.85 13.73 -9.14
CA SER A 297 -1.94 14.14 -10.22
C SER A 297 -2.63 14.28 -11.58
N GLU A 298 -3.96 14.17 -11.63
CA GLU A 298 -4.80 14.31 -12.83
C GLU A 298 -4.41 13.40 -14.01
N ILE A 299 -3.96 12.18 -13.71
CA ILE A 299 -3.83 11.09 -14.70
C ILE A 299 -5.15 10.32 -14.77
#